data_AF-X1G6M4-F1
#
_entry.id   AF-X1G6M4-F1
#
_cell.length_a   1.000
_cell.length_b   1.000
_cell.length_c   1.000
_cell.angle_alpha   90.00
_cell.angle_beta   90.00
_cell.angle_gamma   90.00
#
_symmetry.space_group_name_H-M   'P 1'
#
loop_
_entity.id
_entity.type
_entity.pdbx_description
1 polymer ?
#
loop_
_entity_poly.entity_id
_entity_poly.type
_entity_poly.pdbx_seq_one_letter_code
_entity_poly.pdbx_strand_id
1 'polypeptide(L)'
;IIGNLINNTSNYAIRLYINCDDNDFHDNIIKDNANYGVQLYDPSDINNKFYKNSFISNGIHAYDNGTTTSWNNTMIGNYWDNYTGLDANDDLIGDISHNIPGAANSNDSLPIWDDGDDLLPEIAINSPTNGSIFASPPEFIISFSDVNFDSLWVTINYSNIEYGFIASPGNNVLIDMPLSIWNLLPEGHFLVKIYVNDTAGNVNYVEIIFVKELPSEPASLNVILIIAISIIVIAGIVIAGIVMRRMQTKEKVKKSRTLNEDELSKAQYVKDISSILTILAIHNESGLCLSKIAVHAGIGLDEHLFTGFISAMGSFKDELAKQMGLRVQGEGGDNTIEYNEFTITLMDGEYLRLGLVSYKSLGNLIKEQCGQVLRAYEIKHINDLKNFEGEIQVFDDFEETIETGLDMYLNKKCIIDVKQLNKFDAPESFITILNNLNSKSDGFYPAEITLTLVRKMNISEQEANFMVYEAYKNQIFLQIK
;
A
#
# COMPACT_ATOMS: atom_id res chain seq x y z
N ILE A 1 -28.25 -47.41 12.08
CA ILE A 1 -28.35 -46.93 10.68
C ILE A 1 -27.25 -45.90 10.47
N ILE A 2 -26.35 -46.14 9.52
CA ILE A 2 -25.09 -45.39 9.41
C ILE A 2 -24.81 -45.00 7.96
N GLY A 3 -24.45 -43.74 7.70
CA GLY A 3 -23.94 -43.32 6.38
C GLY A 3 -24.98 -43.26 5.26
N ASN A 4 -26.27 -43.09 5.58
CA ASN A 4 -27.34 -43.14 4.59
C ASN A 4 -27.80 -41.75 4.18
N LEU A 5 -28.23 -41.61 2.92
CA LEU A 5 -29.03 -40.47 2.45
C LEU A 5 -30.50 -40.89 2.45
N ILE A 6 -31.33 -40.22 3.25
CA ILE A 6 -32.76 -40.49 3.39
C ILE A 6 -33.52 -39.20 3.06
N ASN A 7 -34.15 -39.17 1.89
CA ASN A 7 -34.79 -37.95 1.40
C ASN A 7 -36.09 -38.18 0.60
N ASN A 8 -36.82 -37.09 0.39
CA ASN A 8 -38.03 -37.04 -0.44
C ASN A 8 -39.13 -38.03 -0.02
N THR A 9 -39.24 -38.33 1.28
CA THR A 9 -40.33 -39.17 1.79
C THR A 9 -41.61 -38.35 2.02
N SER A 10 -42.76 -38.97 1.76
CA SER A 10 -44.07 -38.31 1.86
C SER A 10 -44.60 -38.19 3.29
N ASN A 11 -43.97 -38.85 4.27
CA ASN A 11 -44.44 -38.85 5.65
C ASN A 11 -43.29 -38.87 6.66
N TYR A 12 -42.63 -40.02 6.84
CA TYR A 12 -41.53 -40.18 7.80
C TYR A 12 -40.28 -40.68 7.08
N ALA A 13 -39.12 -40.09 7.34
CA ALA A 13 -37.84 -40.63 6.88
C ALA A 13 -37.44 -41.83 7.75
N ILE A 14 -37.38 -41.65 9.07
CA ILE A 14 -37.17 -42.70 10.07
C ILE A 14 -38.30 -42.64 11.09
N ARG A 15 -38.91 -43.79 11.37
CA ARG A 15 -39.96 -43.90 12.40
C ARG A 15 -39.69 -45.09 13.32
N LEU A 16 -39.52 -44.81 14.60
CA LEU A 16 -39.57 -45.77 15.69
C LEU A 16 -41.02 -45.77 16.20
N TYR A 17 -41.64 -46.95 16.26
CA TYR A 17 -43.08 -47.05 16.50
C TYR A 17 -43.42 -47.49 17.92
N ILE A 18 -43.04 -48.71 18.32
CA ILE A 18 -43.28 -49.27 19.66
C ILE A 18 -42.15 -50.26 19.96
N ASN A 19 -41.58 -50.20 21.17
CA ASN A 19 -40.46 -51.06 21.64
C ASN A 19 -39.29 -51.13 20.65
N CYS A 20 -38.96 -50.00 20.00
CA CYS A 20 -37.81 -49.90 19.11
C CYS A 20 -36.61 -49.41 19.91
N ASP A 21 -35.85 -50.35 20.48
CA ASP A 21 -34.85 -50.04 21.51
C ASP A 21 -33.42 -50.26 21.04
N ASP A 22 -32.46 -49.64 21.74
CA ASP A 22 -31.01 -49.84 21.60
C ASP A 22 -30.48 -49.64 20.17
N ASN A 23 -31.08 -48.70 19.42
CA ASN A 23 -30.65 -48.39 18.06
C ASN A 23 -29.68 -47.20 18.02
N ASP A 24 -28.71 -47.29 17.13
CA ASP A 24 -27.71 -46.24 16.91
C ASP A 24 -27.84 -45.67 15.49
N PHE A 25 -28.08 -44.36 15.39
CA PHE A 25 -28.29 -43.62 14.15
C PHE A 25 -27.24 -42.52 14.04
N HIS A 26 -26.28 -42.68 13.13
CA HIS A 26 -25.25 -41.66 12.97
C HIS A 26 -24.72 -41.53 11.55
N ASP A 27 -24.10 -40.39 11.24
CA ASP A 27 -23.56 -40.08 9.90
C ASP A 27 -24.61 -40.17 8.77
N ASN A 28 -25.91 -39.96 9.06
CA ASN A 28 -26.96 -39.96 8.04
C ASN A 28 -27.33 -38.54 7.60
N ILE A 29 -27.64 -38.36 6.32
CA ILE A 29 -28.21 -37.13 5.77
C ILE A 29 -29.72 -37.35 5.61
N ILE A 30 -30.51 -36.65 6.42
CA ILE A 30 -31.97 -36.76 6.46
C ILE A 30 -32.55 -35.43 5.97
N LYS A 31 -33.06 -35.41 4.74
CA LYS A 31 -33.45 -34.15 4.11
C LYS A 31 -34.68 -34.19 3.23
N ASP A 32 -35.33 -33.04 3.02
CA ASP A 32 -36.44 -32.89 2.08
C ASP A 32 -37.62 -33.85 2.37
N ASN A 33 -37.88 -34.18 3.65
CA ASN A 33 -38.99 -35.07 4.04
C ASN A 33 -40.22 -34.27 4.49
N ALA A 34 -41.40 -34.66 3.99
CA ALA A 34 -42.59 -33.82 4.06
C ALA A 34 -43.12 -33.54 5.48
N ASN A 35 -43.19 -34.56 6.36
CA ASN A 35 -43.71 -34.36 7.73
C ASN A 35 -42.60 -34.48 8.78
N TYR A 36 -41.90 -35.61 8.86
CA TYR A 36 -40.89 -35.85 9.89
C TYR A 36 -39.60 -36.43 9.30
N GLY A 37 -38.46 -35.88 9.69
CA GLY A 37 -37.15 -36.50 9.49
C GLY A 37 -37.03 -37.76 10.33
N VAL A 38 -37.09 -37.61 11.66
CA VAL A 38 -37.16 -38.72 12.62
C VAL A 38 -38.39 -38.55 13.51
N GLN A 39 -39.14 -39.63 13.75
CA GLN A 39 -40.18 -39.69 14.78
C GLN A 39 -39.96 -40.88 15.69
N LEU A 40 -39.89 -40.64 17.00
CA LEU A 40 -40.12 -41.65 18.04
C LEU A 40 -41.57 -41.49 18.49
N TYR A 41 -42.36 -42.53 18.27
CA TYR A 41 -43.81 -42.42 18.38
C TYR A 41 -44.28 -42.62 19.83
N ASP A 42 -43.64 -43.51 20.58
CA ASP A 42 -44.15 -44.00 21.87
C ASP A 42 -43.08 -43.95 22.98
N PRO A 43 -43.47 -43.71 24.25
CA PRO A 43 -42.54 -43.74 25.39
C PRO A 43 -41.79 -45.06 25.58
N SER A 44 -42.29 -46.17 25.02
CA SER A 44 -41.61 -47.46 25.04
C SER A 44 -40.34 -47.51 24.20
N ASP A 45 -40.11 -46.56 23.28
CA ASP A 45 -38.88 -46.49 22.50
C ASP A 45 -37.75 -45.94 23.40
N ILE A 46 -36.82 -46.82 23.82
CA ILE A 46 -35.77 -46.50 24.79
C ILE A 46 -34.35 -46.74 24.27
N ASN A 47 -33.38 -46.03 24.85
CA ASN A 47 -31.93 -46.19 24.63
C ASN A 47 -31.47 -45.99 23.19
N ASN A 48 -32.21 -45.21 22.41
CA ASN A 48 -31.81 -44.86 21.05
C ASN A 48 -30.81 -43.70 21.06
N LYS A 49 -29.90 -43.69 20.08
CA LYS A 49 -28.86 -42.64 19.95
C LYS A 49 -28.87 -42.04 18.56
N PHE A 50 -28.84 -40.72 18.50
CA PHE A 50 -28.74 -39.94 17.27
C PHE A 50 -27.58 -38.95 17.41
N TYR A 51 -26.52 -39.10 16.62
CA TYR A 51 -25.39 -38.15 16.59
C TYR A 51 -24.77 -38.10 15.19
N LYS A 52 -24.09 -37.01 14.82
CA LYS A 52 -23.50 -36.77 13.49
C LYS A 52 -24.47 -36.92 12.31
N ASN A 53 -25.78 -36.79 12.53
CA ASN A 53 -26.73 -36.75 11.43
C ASN A 53 -26.91 -35.30 10.94
N SER A 54 -27.30 -35.12 9.68
CA SER A 54 -27.65 -33.81 9.11
C SER A 54 -29.13 -33.76 8.81
N PHE A 55 -29.86 -32.89 9.51
CA PHE A 55 -31.28 -32.67 9.30
C PHE A 55 -31.48 -31.39 8.48
N ILE A 56 -31.97 -31.53 7.24
CA ILE A 56 -32.05 -30.40 6.29
C ILE A 56 -33.44 -30.34 5.65
N SER A 57 -34.14 -29.22 5.76
CA SER A 57 -35.38 -28.93 5.03
C SER A 57 -36.46 -30.01 5.18
N ASN A 58 -36.56 -30.60 6.38
CA ASN A 58 -37.65 -31.49 6.75
C ASN A 58 -38.80 -30.66 7.33
N GLY A 59 -40.05 -31.14 7.20
CA GLY A 59 -41.20 -30.47 7.84
C GLY A 59 -41.01 -30.30 9.35
N ILE A 60 -40.62 -31.38 10.03
CA ILE A 60 -40.14 -31.42 11.41
C ILE A 60 -38.88 -32.28 11.42
N HIS A 61 -37.73 -31.75 11.83
CA HIS A 61 -36.45 -32.50 11.78
C HIS A 61 -36.50 -33.76 12.64
N ALA A 62 -36.95 -33.61 13.89
CA ALA A 62 -37.09 -34.69 14.85
C ALA A 62 -38.30 -34.47 15.75
N TYR A 63 -38.99 -35.53 16.13
CA TYR A 63 -40.05 -35.51 17.13
C TYR A 63 -39.89 -36.70 18.09
N ASP A 64 -39.73 -36.42 19.38
CA ASP A 64 -39.32 -37.40 20.38
C ASP A 64 -40.36 -37.59 21.49
N ASN A 65 -41.06 -38.73 21.44
CA ASN A 65 -41.90 -39.20 22.54
C ASN A 65 -41.26 -40.34 23.36
N GLY A 66 -40.02 -40.73 23.05
CA GLY A 66 -39.29 -41.78 23.77
C GLY A 66 -38.86 -41.33 25.17
N THR A 67 -38.33 -42.25 25.99
CA THR A 67 -38.00 -41.94 27.40
C THR A 67 -36.50 -41.75 27.67
N THR A 68 -35.62 -42.45 26.94
CA THR A 68 -34.15 -42.43 27.18
C THR A 68 -33.32 -42.26 25.92
N THR A 69 -33.87 -41.55 24.92
CA THR A 69 -33.18 -41.27 23.66
C THR A 69 -32.16 -40.15 23.85
N SER A 70 -30.95 -40.34 23.33
CA SER A 70 -29.89 -39.33 23.32
C SER A 70 -29.73 -38.74 21.92
N TRP A 71 -29.75 -37.42 21.82
CA TRP A 71 -29.55 -36.68 20.56
C TRP A 71 -28.12 -36.14 20.40
N ASN A 72 -27.21 -36.59 21.26
CA ASN A 72 -25.77 -36.40 21.12
C ASN A 72 -25.03 -37.54 21.82
N ASN A 73 -23.75 -37.68 21.50
CA ASN A 73 -22.83 -38.48 22.31
C ASN A 73 -22.02 -37.56 23.24
N THR A 74 -20.94 -38.06 23.84
CA THR A 74 -20.12 -37.28 24.79
C THR A 74 -19.25 -36.20 24.14
N MET A 75 -19.19 -36.15 22.81
CA MET A 75 -18.30 -35.27 22.04
C MET A 75 -19.03 -34.43 21.00
N ILE A 76 -20.17 -34.90 20.47
CA ILE A 76 -20.86 -34.24 19.34
C ILE A 76 -22.32 -34.68 19.23
N GLY A 77 -23.15 -33.79 18.74
CA GLY A 77 -24.57 -33.95 18.42
C GLY A 77 -24.81 -34.04 16.92
N ASN A 78 -25.90 -33.45 16.45
CA ASN A 78 -26.34 -33.46 15.05
C ASN A 78 -26.31 -32.04 14.46
N TYR A 79 -26.28 -31.98 13.13
CA TYR A 79 -26.45 -30.74 12.39
C TYR A 79 -27.94 -30.50 12.12
N TRP A 80 -28.40 -29.28 12.40
CA TRP A 80 -29.78 -28.84 12.21
C TRP A 80 -29.77 -27.55 11.39
N ASP A 81 -30.35 -27.56 10.20
CA ASP A 81 -30.38 -26.37 9.33
C ASP A 81 -31.27 -25.23 9.86
N ASN A 82 -32.06 -25.49 10.90
CA ASN A 82 -32.88 -24.52 11.61
C ASN A 82 -32.33 -24.15 13.00
N TYR A 83 -31.11 -24.58 13.34
CA TYR A 83 -30.45 -24.12 14.56
C TYR A 83 -29.99 -22.67 14.38
N THR A 84 -30.13 -21.88 15.45
CA THR A 84 -29.87 -20.43 15.44
C THR A 84 -29.12 -20.01 16.71
N GLY A 85 -28.36 -20.91 17.31
CA GLY A 85 -27.53 -20.59 18.47
C GLY A 85 -26.20 -19.95 18.05
N LEU A 86 -25.28 -19.91 19.01
CA LEU A 86 -23.91 -19.38 18.84
C LEU A 86 -22.90 -20.52 18.99
N ASP A 87 -21.72 -20.38 18.38
CA ASP A 87 -20.50 -21.15 18.66
C ASP A 87 -19.42 -20.16 19.12
N ALA A 88 -19.53 -19.66 20.36
CA ALA A 88 -18.74 -18.51 20.80
C ALA A 88 -17.25 -18.84 21.05
N ASN A 89 -16.88 -20.11 21.03
CA ASN A 89 -15.52 -20.58 21.18
C ASN A 89 -14.97 -21.24 19.91
N ASP A 90 -15.68 -21.15 18.79
CA ASP A 90 -15.32 -21.64 17.46
C ASP A 90 -14.82 -23.10 17.49
N ASP A 91 -15.46 -23.96 18.29
CA ASP A 91 -15.09 -25.38 18.38
C ASP A 91 -15.94 -26.29 17.48
N LEU A 92 -16.78 -25.67 16.63
CA LEU A 92 -17.74 -26.27 15.70
C LEU A 92 -18.92 -26.95 16.41
N ILE A 93 -19.19 -26.56 17.66
CA ILE A 93 -20.30 -27.03 18.49
C ILE A 93 -21.08 -25.84 19.04
N GLY A 94 -22.39 -25.82 18.80
CA GLY A 94 -23.25 -24.79 19.32
C GLY A 94 -23.35 -24.81 20.85
N ASP A 95 -23.14 -23.65 21.47
CA ASP A 95 -23.19 -23.40 22.92
C ASP A 95 -24.60 -23.50 23.52
N ILE A 96 -25.63 -23.46 22.67
CA ILE A 96 -27.04 -23.51 23.05
C ILE A 96 -27.59 -24.88 22.69
N SER A 97 -28.20 -25.59 23.64
CA SER A 97 -28.83 -26.88 23.31
C SER A 97 -29.99 -26.71 22.33
N HIS A 98 -30.08 -27.58 21.31
CA HIS A 98 -31.17 -27.62 20.35
C HIS A 98 -32.33 -28.48 20.89
N ASN A 99 -33.52 -27.89 21.02
CA ASN A 99 -34.69 -28.57 21.58
C ASN A 99 -35.37 -29.49 20.57
N ILE A 100 -35.61 -30.74 20.97
CA ILE A 100 -36.36 -31.72 20.17
C ILE A 100 -37.82 -31.75 20.65
N PRO A 101 -38.78 -31.35 19.81
CA PRO A 101 -40.19 -31.30 20.21
C PRO A 101 -40.73 -32.72 20.46
N GLY A 102 -41.67 -32.83 21.42
CA GLY A 102 -42.33 -34.09 21.76
C GLY A 102 -42.55 -34.22 23.27
N ALA A 103 -43.05 -35.37 23.72
CA ALA A 103 -43.34 -35.62 25.13
C ALA A 103 -42.08 -35.84 25.99
N ALA A 104 -40.94 -36.17 25.36
CA ALA A 104 -39.69 -36.48 26.04
C ALA A 104 -38.97 -35.27 26.66
N ASN A 105 -39.24 -34.05 26.12
CA ASN A 105 -38.45 -32.84 26.40
C ASN A 105 -36.93 -33.05 26.17
N SER A 106 -36.60 -33.83 25.14
CA SER A 106 -35.22 -34.13 24.75
C SER A 106 -34.55 -32.93 24.11
N ASN A 107 -33.23 -32.83 24.27
CA ASN A 107 -32.41 -31.82 23.62
C ASN A 107 -31.15 -32.47 23.05
N ASP A 108 -30.63 -31.91 21.97
CA ASP A 108 -29.27 -32.09 21.53
C ASP A 108 -28.40 -31.03 22.22
N SER A 109 -27.51 -31.45 23.12
CA SER A 109 -26.66 -30.54 23.89
C SER A 109 -25.34 -30.21 23.22
N LEU A 110 -25.02 -30.82 22.08
CA LEU A 110 -23.79 -30.57 21.33
C LEU A 110 -24.08 -30.40 19.83
N PRO A 111 -25.03 -29.53 19.42
CA PRO A 111 -25.40 -29.38 18.03
C PRO A 111 -24.19 -28.97 17.19
N ILE A 112 -24.06 -29.51 15.97
CA ILE A 112 -23.00 -29.12 15.04
C ILE A 112 -23.38 -27.77 14.45
N TRP A 113 -22.58 -26.74 14.70
CA TRP A 113 -22.85 -25.39 14.27
C TRP A 113 -21.55 -24.59 14.06
N ASP A 114 -21.63 -23.56 13.23
CA ASP A 114 -20.58 -22.61 12.91
C ASP A 114 -21.31 -21.32 12.50
N ASP A 115 -21.27 -20.28 13.35
CA ASP A 115 -21.79 -18.94 13.04
C ASP A 115 -20.76 -18.00 12.41
N GLY A 116 -19.55 -18.51 12.11
CA GLY A 116 -18.40 -17.77 11.63
C GLY A 116 -17.43 -17.41 12.75
N ASP A 117 -16.15 -17.27 12.38
CA ASP A 117 -15.08 -16.92 13.31
C ASP A 117 -15.16 -15.44 13.72
N ASP A 118 -15.49 -15.22 14.98
CA ASP A 118 -15.61 -13.91 15.63
C ASP A 118 -14.52 -13.69 16.71
N LEU A 119 -13.58 -14.63 16.86
CA LEU A 119 -12.52 -14.56 17.86
C LEU A 119 -11.34 -13.72 17.37
N LEU A 120 -10.86 -12.81 18.24
CA LEU A 120 -9.68 -12.00 17.93
C LEU A 120 -8.39 -12.83 18.11
N PRO A 121 -7.42 -12.69 17.20
CA PRO A 121 -6.09 -13.27 17.38
C PRO A 121 -5.41 -12.82 18.67
N GLU A 122 -4.67 -13.71 19.33
CA GLU A 122 -3.87 -13.35 20.50
C GLU A 122 -2.48 -12.87 20.07
N ILE A 123 -2.00 -11.76 20.64
CA ILE A 123 -0.63 -11.26 20.40
C ILE A 123 -0.04 -10.56 21.64
N ALA A 124 1.25 -10.78 21.87
CA ALA A 124 2.05 -10.15 22.91
C ALA A 124 3.49 -9.85 22.42
N ILE A 125 4.08 -8.76 22.91
CA ILE A 125 5.51 -8.44 22.72
C ILE A 125 6.28 -8.91 23.95
N ASN A 126 7.22 -9.84 23.77
CA ASN A 126 8.10 -10.31 24.83
C ASN A 126 9.36 -9.46 24.94
N SER A 127 9.86 -8.94 23.81
CA SER A 127 11.02 -8.05 23.73
C SER A 127 11.00 -7.29 22.40
N PRO A 128 11.52 -6.05 22.31
CA PRO A 128 12.08 -5.24 23.40
C PRO A 128 11.01 -4.63 24.31
N THR A 129 11.42 -4.05 25.44
CA THR A 129 10.50 -3.36 26.36
C THR A 129 10.23 -1.92 25.91
N ASN A 130 9.07 -1.39 26.31
CA ASN A 130 8.69 -0.01 25.99
C ASN A 130 9.75 1.00 26.45
N GLY A 131 10.09 1.96 25.59
CA GLY A 131 11.11 2.98 25.81
C GLY A 131 12.55 2.55 25.55
N SER A 132 12.79 1.35 25.01
CA SER A 132 14.14 0.89 24.64
C SER A 132 14.80 1.81 23.62
N ILE A 133 16.11 2.02 23.76
CA ILE A 133 16.92 2.90 22.92
C ILE A 133 17.73 2.06 21.93
N PHE A 134 17.68 2.44 20.65
CA PHE A 134 18.33 1.71 19.56
C PHE A 134 19.19 2.63 18.69
N ALA A 135 20.42 2.17 18.42
CA ALA A 135 21.34 2.77 17.45
C ALA A 135 21.34 2.06 16.08
N SER A 136 20.72 0.88 16.02
CA SER A 136 20.54 0.02 14.84
C SER A 136 19.11 -0.53 14.83
N PRO A 137 18.59 -1.03 13.70
CA PRO A 137 17.23 -1.60 13.64
C PRO A 137 17.02 -2.64 14.75
N PRO A 138 15.92 -2.57 15.51
CA PRO A 138 15.62 -3.54 16.57
C PRO A 138 15.09 -4.86 16.00
N GLU A 139 15.37 -5.95 16.73
CA GLU A 139 14.72 -7.25 16.60
C GLU A 139 13.59 -7.33 17.64
N PHE A 140 12.46 -7.92 17.26
CA PHE A 140 11.32 -8.16 18.13
C PHE A 140 11.14 -9.64 18.38
N ILE A 141 10.88 -9.98 19.64
CA ILE A 141 10.43 -11.30 20.07
C ILE A 141 8.97 -11.14 20.46
N ILE A 142 8.07 -11.72 19.67
CA ILE A 142 6.63 -11.70 19.90
C ILE A 142 6.10 -13.10 20.19
N SER A 143 4.91 -13.20 20.78
CA SER A 143 4.13 -14.44 20.84
C SER A 143 2.75 -14.15 20.32
N PHE A 144 2.26 -14.96 19.40
CA PHE A 144 0.91 -14.81 18.87
C PHE A 144 0.32 -16.19 18.54
N SER A 145 -0.99 -16.31 18.68
CA SER A 145 -1.72 -17.55 18.45
C SER A 145 -3.11 -17.28 17.91
N ASP A 146 -3.45 -18.03 16.87
CA ASP A 146 -4.77 -18.09 16.27
C ASP A 146 -4.88 -19.42 15.49
N VAL A 147 -6.05 -20.06 15.47
CA VAL A 147 -6.28 -21.31 14.72
C VAL A 147 -6.41 -21.03 13.22
N ASN A 148 -6.94 -19.87 12.87
CA ASN A 148 -7.23 -19.39 11.52
C ASN A 148 -6.29 -18.25 11.09
N PHE A 149 -5.06 -18.21 11.62
CA PHE A 149 -4.06 -17.19 11.28
C PHE A 149 -3.89 -16.99 9.77
N ASP A 150 -3.95 -15.72 9.34
CA ASP A 150 -3.73 -15.30 7.96
C ASP A 150 -2.44 -14.49 7.82
N SER A 151 -2.34 -13.36 8.52
CA SER A 151 -1.29 -12.38 8.25
C SER A 151 -0.79 -11.65 9.50
N LEU A 152 0.48 -11.22 9.43
CA LEU A 152 1.21 -10.47 10.45
C LEU A 152 1.87 -9.26 9.77
N TRP A 153 1.62 -8.06 10.28
CA TRP A 153 2.26 -6.85 9.75
C TRP A 153 2.54 -5.81 10.83
N VAL A 154 3.35 -4.82 10.47
CA VAL A 154 3.73 -3.71 11.36
C VAL A 154 3.44 -2.38 10.68
N THR A 155 2.99 -1.39 11.46
CA THR A 155 2.96 0.02 11.05
C THR A 155 3.81 0.87 12.00
N ILE A 156 4.31 1.99 11.49
CA ILE A 156 5.19 2.90 12.24
C ILE A 156 4.64 4.32 12.22
N ASN A 157 4.66 5.01 13.36
CA ASN A 157 4.32 6.43 13.49
C ASN A 157 3.00 6.85 12.80
N TYR A 158 1.91 6.14 13.09
CA TYR A 158 0.58 6.38 12.51
C TYR A 158 0.55 6.37 10.97
N SER A 159 1.56 5.79 10.31
CA SER A 159 1.58 5.58 8.86
C SER A 159 0.54 4.53 8.47
N ASN A 160 -0.02 4.68 7.26
CA ASN A 160 -0.86 3.67 6.62
C ASN A 160 -0.04 2.64 5.84
N ILE A 161 1.30 2.70 5.89
CA ILE A 161 2.16 1.71 5.26
C ILE A 161 2.24 0.48 6.16
N GLU A 162 1.82 -0.66 5.61
CA GLU A 162 1.85 -1.96 6.26
C GLU A 162 3.09 -2.74 5.81
N TYR A 163 3.90 -3.16 6.78
CA TYR A 163 5.08 -3.97 6.55
C TYR A 163 4.77 -5.40 6.94
N GLY A 164 4.45 -6.24 5.94
CA GLY A 164 4.11 -7.64 6.15
C GLY A 164 5.30 -8.52 6.51
N PHE A 165 5.06 -9.52 7.35
CA PHE A 165 6.02 -10.53 7.79
C PHE A 165 5.50 -11.93 7.47
N ILE A 166 6.40 -12.81 7.02
CA ILE A 166 6.09 -14.22 6.86
C ILE A 166 6.53 -14.93 8.14
N ALA A 167 5.57 -15.26 8.99
CA ALA A 167 5.78 -15.94 10.26
C ALA A 167 4.67 -16.96 10.51
N SER A 168 4.93 -17.94 11.38
CA SER A 168 3.91 -18.88 11.85
C SER A 168 3.57 -18.60 13.31
N PRO A 169 2.31 -18.81 13.74
CA PRO A 169 1.92 -18.66 15.14
C PRO A 169 2.79 -19.48 16.08
N GLY A 170 3.07 -18.93 17.26
CA GLY A 170 3.90 -19.57 18.25
C GLY A 170 4.47 -18.63 19.30
N ASN A 171 5.26 -19.21 20.20
CA ASN A 171 5.94 -18.49 21.27
C ASN A 171 7.34 -18.05 20.83
N ASN A 172 7.72 -16.82 21.18
CA ASN A 172 9.04 -16.23 20.89
C ASN A 172 9.40 -16.20 19.40
N VAL A 173 8.45 -15.81 18.56
CA VAL A 173 8.67 -15.57 17.13
C VAL A 173 9.52 -14.30 16.95
N LEU A 174 10.56 -14.42 16.13
CA LEU A 174 11.49 -13.34 15.82
C LEU A 174 11.03 -12.60 14.56
N ILE A 175 10.90 -11.27 14.67
CA ILE A 175 10.70 -10.39 13.52
C ILE A 175 11.70 -9.24 13.57
N ASP A 176 12.31 -8.90 12.43
CA ASP A 176 13.34 -7.88 12.33
C ASP A 176 12.81 -6.62 11.66
N MET A 177 13.16 -5.44 12.17
CA MET A 177 12.88 -4.19 11.46
C MET A 177 13.77 -4.09 10.21
N PRO A 178 13.20 -3.97 8.99
CA PRO A 178 13.97 -3.73 7.78
C PRO A 178 14.83 -2.45 7.86
N LEU A 179 16.09 -2.56 7.45
CA LEU A 179 17.04 -1.44 7.46
C LEU A 179 16.58 -0.26 6.58
N SER A 180 15.84 -0.54 5.49
CA SER A 180 15.25 0.49 4.62
C SER A 180 14.31 1.41 5.38
N ILE A 181 13.48 0.84 6.26
CA ILE A 181 12.53 1.58 7.09
C ILE A 181 13.27 2.30 8.20
N TRP A 182 14.20 1.63 8.89
CA TRP A 182 15.02 2.24 9.93
C TRP A 182 15.73 3.51 9.47
N ASN A 183 16.29 3.49 8.25
CA ASN A 183 17.02 4.64 7.69
C ASN A 183 16.12 5.85 7.38
N LEU A 184 14.81 5.64 7.20
CA LEU A 184 13.84 6.71 6.97
C LEU A 184 13.34 7.35 8.27
N LEU A 185 13.47 6.67 9.42
CA LEU A 185 13.03 7.20 10.70
C LEU A 185 13.96 8.32 11.21
N PRO A 186 13.43 9.47 11.66
CA PRO A 186 14.23 10.49 12.33
C PRO A 186 14.72 10.02 13.70
N GLU A 187 15.75 10.67 14.26
CA GLU A 187 16.12 10.47 15.66
C GLU A 187 15.00 10.93 16.59
N GLY A 188 14.87 10.25 17.74
CA GLY A 188 13.81 10.51 18.72
C GLY A 188 12.80 9.38 18.85
N HIS A 189 11.62 9.70 19.37
CA HIS A 189 10.59 8.70 19.68
C HIS A 189 9.86 8.23 18.42
N PHE A 190 9.63 6.93 18.32
CA PHE A 190 8.75 6.36 17.31
C PHE A 190 7.85 5.25 17.89
N LEU A 191 6.61 5.18 17.39
CA LEU A 191 5.61 4.19 17.75
C LEU A 191 5.62 3.05 16.73
N VAL A 192 5.63 1.82 17.23
CA VAL A 192 5.49 0.59 16.44
C VAL A 192 4.20 -0.11 16.86
N LYS A 193 3.35 -0.43 15.89
CA LYS A 193 2.15 -1.26 16.09
C LYS A 193 2.31 -2.55 15.31
N ILE A 194 2.12 -3.69 15.97
CA ILE A 194 2.23 -5.03 15.39
C ILE A 194 0.82 -5.63 15.38
N TYR A 195 0.34 -6.00 14.20
CA TYR A 195 -1.01 -6.49 13.93
C TYR A 195 -0.97 -7.96 13.55
N VAL A 196 -1.97 -8.71 14.02
CA VAL A 196 -2.26 -10.08 13.60
C VAL A 196 -3.69 -10.13 13.14
N ASN A 197 -3.91 -10.82 12.01
CA ASN A 197 -5.21 -11.05 11.41
C ASN A 197 -5.42 -12.55 11.19
N ASP A 198 -6.68 -12.97 11.31
CA ASP A 198 -7.15 -14.28 10.87
C ASP A 198 -7.79 -14.23 9.48
N THR A 199 -8.24 -15.38 8.98
CA THR A 199 -8.90 -15.47 7.68
C THR A 199 -10.31 -14.88 7.64
N ALA A 200 -10.94 -14.63 8.79
CA ALA A 200 -12.27 -14.02 8.90
C ALA A 200 -12.20 -12.48 8.92
N GLY A 201 -11.02 -11.91 9.14
CA GLY A 201 -10.78 -10.48 9.19
C GLY A 201 -10.77 -9.91 10.60
N ASN A 202 -10.71 -10.75 11.65
CA ASN A 202 -10.58 -10.28 13.01
C ASN A 202 -9.13 -9.86 13.25
N VAL A 203 -8.94 -8.59 13.60
CA VAL A 203 -7.62 -7.99 13.75
C VAL A 203 -7.38 -7.59 15.19
N ASN A 204 -6.27 -8.07 15.76
CA ASN A 204 -5.75 -7.61 17.03
C ASN A 204 -4.35 -7.00 16.89
N TYR A 205 -3.97 -6.13 17.82
CA TYR A 205 -2.66 -5.47 17.76
C TYR A 205 -2.06 -5.16 19.13
N VAL A 206 -0.74 -5.03 19.14
CA VAL A 206 0.05 -4.54 20.25
C VAL A 206 0.86 -3.33 19.82
N GLU A 207 1.08 -2.39 20.73
CA GLU A 207 1.81 -1.15 20.45
C GLU A 207 2.94 -0.89 21.45
N ILE A 208 4.03 -0.32 20.96
CA ILE A 208 5.23 -0.05 21.75
C ILE A 208 5.98 1.18 21.21
N ILE A 209 6.53 1.98 22.11
CA ILE A 209 7.29 3.19 21.79
C ILE A 209 8.78 2.93 21.99
N PHE A 210 9.62 3.36 21.05
CA PHE A 210 11.07 3.28 21.14
C PHE A 210 11.73 4.63 20.95
N VAL A 211 13.05 4.68 21.20
CA VAL A 211 13.89 5.85 20.94
C VAL A 211 14.99 5.46 19.96
N LYS A 212 15.08 6.18 18.85
CA LYS A 212 16.21 6.10 17.92
C LYS A 212 17.26 7.14 18.33
N GLU A 213 18.46 6.69 18.64
CA GLU A 213 19.60 7.54 19.01
C GLU A 213 20.87 7.05 18.31
N LEU A 214 21.43 7.86 17.41
CA LEU A 214 22.69 7.54 16.75
C LEU A 214 23.86 7.86 17.68
N PRO A 215 24.94 7.05 17.69
CA PRO A 215 26.08 7.32 18.55
C PRO A 215 26.69 8.68 18.24
N SER A 216 26.90 9.50 19.27
CA SER A 216 27.66 10.73 19.15
C SER A 216 29.05 10.40 18.60
N GLU A 217 29.47 11.01 17.50
CA GLU A 217 30.78 10.72 16.90
C GLU A 217 31.90 10.80 17.95
N PRO A 218 32.77 9.79 18.09
CA PRO A 218 33.77 9.77 19.16
C PRO A 218 34.80 10.88 18.93
N ALA A 219 34.77 11.87 19.80
CA ALA A 219 35.79 12.91 19.92
C ALA A 219 37.11 12.34 20.49
N SER A 220 37.82 11.47 19.77
CA SER A 220 39.17 11.03 20.20
C SER A 220 40.12 10.49 19.14
N LEU A 221 39.88 10.69 17.83
CA LEU A 221 40.94 10.51 16.81
C LEU A 221 41.49 11.84 16.26
N ASN A 222 40.79 12.95 16.52
CA ASN A 222 41.13 14.25 15.94
C ASN A 222 42.35 14.90 16.58
N VAL A 223 42.68 14.68 17.85
CA VAL A 223 43.77 15.45 18.49
C VAL A 223 45.16 15.02 17.99
N ILE A 224 45.41 13.72 17.83
CA ILE A 224 46.71 13.22 17.35
C ILE A 224 46.88 13.50 15.85
N LEU A 225 45.80 13.38 15.06
CA LEU A 225 45.79 13.75 13.65
C LEU A 225 45.94 15.26 13.47
N ILE A 226 45.30 16.09 14.30
CA ILE A 226 45.45 17.56 14.28
C ILE A 226 46.86 17.97 14.69
N ILE A 227 47.52 17.31 15.66
CA ILE A 227 48.91 17.60 16.02
C ILE A 227 49.85 17.21 14.88
N ALA A 228 49.65 16.06 14.24
CA ALA A 228 50.43 15.63 13.08
C ALA A 228 50.23 16.56 11.87
N ILE A 229 48.97 16.96 11.58
CA ILE A 229 48.63 17.93 10.54
C ILE A 229 49.20 19.31 10.91
N SER A 230 49.19 19.71 12.18
CA SER A 230 49.75 21.00 12.62
C SER A 230 51.27 21.05 12.46
N ILE A 231 51.99 19.95 12.70
CA ILE A 231 53.45 19.89 12.48
C ILE A 231 53.77 19.93 10.97
N ILE A 232 52.98 19.23 10.15
CA ILE A 232 53.09 19.26 8.67
C ILE A 232 52.72 20.65 8.12
N VAL A 233 51.71 21.32 8.69
CA VAL A 233 51.29 22.68 8.34
C VAL A 233 52.33 23.70 8.81
N ILE A 234 52.98 23.55 9.96
CA ILE A 234 54.05 24.46 10.41
C ILE A 234 55.30 24.32 9.52
N ALA A 235 55.70 23.10 9.17
CA ALA A 235 56.78 22.87 8.19
C ALA A 235 56.42 23.43 6.80
N GLY A 236 55.16 23.25 6.40
CA GLY A 236 54.57 23.82 5.19
C GLY A 236 54.51 25.35 5.22
N ILE A 237 54.23 25.99 6.36
CA ILE A 237 54.18 27.45 6.54
C ILE A 237 55.57 28.07 6.51
N VAL A 238 56.62 27.37 6.98
CA VAL A 238 58.01 27.85 6.87
C VAL A 238 58.49 27.80 5.41
N ILE A 239 58.16 26.72 4.69
CA ILE A 239 58.45 26.60 3.25
C ILE A 239 57.60 27.58 2.43
N ALA A 240 56.31 27.70 2.77
CA ALA A 240 55.40 28.65 2.16
C ALA A 240 55.74 30.10 2.54
N GLY A 241 56.35 30.40 3.68
CA GLY A 241 56.83 31.74 4.03
C GLY A 241 57.98 32.20 3.13
N ILE A 242 58.82 31.26 2.66
CA ILE A 242 59.87 31.51 1.67
C ILE A 242 59.27 31.73 0.27
N VAL A 243 58.17 31.03 -0.05
CA VAL A 243 57.46 31.10 -1.35
C VAL A 243 56.47 32.29 -1.42
N MET A 244 55.82 32.66 -0.31
CA MET A 244 54.86 33.77 -0.18
C MET A 244 55.52 35.13 -0.27
N ARG A 245 56.85 35.23 -0.14
CA ARG A 245 57.58 36.45 -0.52
C ARG A 245 57.60 36.67 -2.03
N ARG A 246 57.19 35.70 -2.85
CA ARG A 246 57.20 35.78 -4.31
C ARG A 246 55.85 35.83 -5.01
N MET A 247 54.73 35.48 -4.37
CA MET A 247 53.45 35.40 -5.10
C MET A 247 52.29 35.94 -4.26
N GLN A 248 51.92 37.19 -4.55
CA GLN A 248 50.64 37.76 -4.15
C GLN A 248 49.60 37.41 -5.21
N THR A 249 48.54 36.68 -4.85
CA THR A 249 47.19 36.85 -5.41
C THR A 249 46.15 36.13 -4.55
N LYS A 250 45.04 36.83 -4.27
CA LYS A 250 43.90 36.40 -3.45
C LYS A 250 42.91 35.59 -4.29
N GLU A 251 42.43 34.43 -3.82
CA GLU A 251 41.19 33.84 -4.34
C GLU A 251 40.01 34.18 -3.41
N LYS A 252 38.94 34.70 -4.03
CA LYS A 252 37.67 35.08 -3.39
C LYS A 252 36.72 33.89 -3.43
N VAL A 253 36.09 33.58 -2.29
CA VAL A 253 34.93 32.69 -2.22
C VAL A 253 33.83 33.23 -3.16
N LYS A 254 33.45 32.44 -4.17
CA LYS A 254 32.40 32.80 -5.13
C LYS A 254 31.04 32.55 -4.45
N LYS A 255 30.27 33.61 -4.20
CA LYS A 255 28.89 33.55 -3.67
C LYS A 255 27.96 32.98 -4.76
N SER A 256 27.03 32.10 -4.36
CA SER A 256 25.94 31.60 -5.22
C SER A 256 25.21 32.76 -5.91
N ARG A 257 24.82 32.55 -7.17
CA ARG A 257 24.15 33.55 -8.01
C ARG A 257 22.69 33.68 -7.59
N THR A 258 22.19 34.90 -7.45
CA THR A 258 20.76 35.17 -7.32
C THR A 258 20.08 35.02 -8.69
N LEU A 259 19.11 34.13 -8.79
CA LEU A 259 18.29 33.91 -10.00
C LEU A 259 17.16 34.94 -10.09
N ASN A 260 16.75 35.30 -11.30
CA ASN A 260 15.53 36.08 -11.53
C ASN A 260 14.27 35.18 -11.52
N GLU A 261 13.07 35.76 -11.61
CA GLU A 261 11.80 35.01 -11.52
C GLU A 261 11.62 33.98 -12.64
N ASP A 262 12.04 34.28 -13.88
CA ASP A 262 11.98 33.36 -15.02
C ASP A 262 12.99 32.20 -14.85
N GLU A 263 14.16 32.49 -14.31
CA GLU A 263 15.16 31.46 -14.00
C GLU A 263 14.72 30.56 -12.84
N LEU A 264 14.03 31.13 -11.84
CA LEU A 264 13.43 30.39 -10.73
C LEU A 264 12.29 29.48 -11.20
N SER A 265 11.45 29.93 -12.13
CA SER A 265 10.37 29.10 -12.69
C SER A 265 10.93 27.90 -13.47
N LYS A 266 12.00 28.10 -14.24
CA LYS A 266 12.74 27.03 -14.94
C LYS A 266 13.44 26.07 -13.99
N ALA A 267 14.03 26.58 -12.90
CA ALA A 267 14.61 25.75 -11.85
C ALA A 267 13.54 24.90 -11.15
N GLN A 268 12.37 25.49 -10.86
CA GLN A 268 11.24 24.80 -10.25
C GLN A 268 10.68 23.74 -11.21
N TYR A 269 10.64 24.00 -12.51
CA TYR A 269 10.16 23.06 -13.51
C TYR A 269 10.96 21.73 -13.55
N VAL A 270 12.30 21.77 -13.43
CA VAL A 270 13.11 20.54 -13.31
C VAL A 270 12.76 19.76 -12.04
N LYS A 271 12.53 20.47 -10.93
CA LYS A 271 12.10 19.87 -9.67
C LYS A 271 10.70 19.26 -9.77
N ASP A 272 9.78 19.95 -10.44
CA ASP A 272 8.43 19.46 -10.69
C ASP A 272 8.47 18.14 -11.46
N ILE A 273 9.22 18.09 -12.57
CA ILE A 273 9.42 16.86 -13.35
C ILE A 273 9.97 15.73 -12.47
N SER A 274 10.99 16.00 -11.68
CA SER A 274 11.59 14.99 -10.79
C SER A 274 10.64 14.49 -9.69
N SER A 275 9.57 15.24 -9.40
CA SER A 275 8.59 14.90 -8.37
C SER A 275 7.40 14.11 -8.90
N ILE A 276 7.17 14.09 -10.22
CA ILE A 276 6.05 13.38 -10.84
C ILE A 276 6.30 11.87 -10.77
N LEU A 277 5.30 11.16 -10.23
CA LEU A 277 5.26 9.71 -10.07
C LEU A 277 4.47 9.02 -11.17
N THR A 278 3.26 9.54 -11.42
CA THR A 278 2.33 8.92 -12.37
C THR A 278 1.56 10.01 -13.10
N ILE A 279 1.38 9.84 -14.41
CA ILE A 279 0.52 10.65 -15.26
C ILE A 279 -0.53 9.72 -15.86
N LEU A 280 -1.82 10.05 -15.73
CA LEU A 280 -2.91 9.31 -16.34
C LEU A 280 -3.68 10.21 -17.31
N ALA A 281 -4.03 9.67 -18.46
CA ALA A 281 -5.01 10.23 -19.37
C ALA A 281 -6.37 9.58 -19.10
N ILE A 282 -7.37 10.41 -18.78
CA ILE A 282 -8.72 9.96 -18.43
C ILE A 282 -9.70 10.61 -19.39
N HIS A 283 -10.51 9.80 -20.09
CA HIS A 283 -11.56 10.34 -20.94
C HIS A 283 -12.68 10.93 -20.09
N ASN A 284 -13.00 12.21 -20.29
CA ASN A 284 -13.89 12.99 -19.41
C ASN A 284 -15.29 12.40 -19.30
N GLU A 285 -15.89 11.96 -20.41
CA GLU A 285 -17.27 11.47 -20.41
C GLU A 285 -17.39 10.05 -19.84
N SER A 286 -16.45 9.16 -20.19
CA SER A 286 -16.51 7.75 -19.76
C SER A 286 -15.85 7.47 -18.41
N GLY A 287 -14.93 8.33 -17.97
CA GLY A 287 -14.08 8.07 -16.79
C GLY A 287 -13.02 6.97 -16.99
N LEU A 288 -12.86 6.43 -18.21
CA LEU A 288 -11.89 5.38 -18.50
C LEU A 288 -10.45 5.95 -18.61
N CYS A 289 -9.48 5.18 -18.09
CA CYS A 289 -8.06 5.42 -18.29
C CYS A 289 -7.70 5.05 -19.74
N LEU A 290 -7.23 6.02 -20.53
CA LEU A 290 -6.75 5.79 -21.88
C LEU A 290 -5.27 5.41 -21.91
N SER A 291 -4.48 5.96 -21.00
CA SER A 291 -3.05 5.67 -20.92
C SER A 291 -2.49 6.09 -19.57
N LYS A 292 -1.45 5.38 -19.11
CA LYS A 292 -0.72 5.64 -17.89
C LYS A 292 0.77 5.66 -18.16
N ILE A 293 1.43 6.68 -17.64
CA ILE A 293 2.89 6.79 -17.60
C ILE A 293 3.28 6.75 -16.13
N ALA A 294 4.02 5.72 -15.74
CA ALA A 294 4.57 5.60 -14.39
C ALA A 294 6.08 5.80 -14.42
N VAL A 295 6.58 6.66 -13.54
CA VAL A 295 8.00 6.94 -13.36
C VAL A 295 8.41 6.45 -11.96
N HIS A 296 9.48 5.65 -11.87
CA HIS A 296 10.01 5.13 -10.61
C HIS A 296 8.96 4.39 -9.74
N ALA A 297 8.59 4.93 -8.57
CA ALA A 297 7.71 4.31 -7.57
C ALA A 297 6.21 4.34 -7.94
N GLY A 298 5.82 4.95 -9.05
CA GLY A 298 4.42 5.04 -9.51
C GLY A 298 3.81 3.75 -10.07
N ILE A 299 4.57 2.66 -10.15
CA ILE A 299 4.18 1.40 -10.80
C ILE A 299 2.97 0.74 -10.09
N GLY A 300 2.86 0.89 -8.77
CA GLY A 300 1.83 0.23 -7.95
C GLY A 300 0.44 0.85 -7.95
N LEU A 301 0.21 1.97 -8.66
CA LEU A 301 -1.10 2.62 -8.68
C LEU A 301 -2.10 1.83 -9.54
N ASP A 302 -3.19 1.35 -8.95
CA ASP A 302 -4.32 0.78 -9.69
C ASP A 302 -5.06 1.88 -10.45
N GLU A 303 -5.10 1.75 -11.78
CA GLU A 303 -5.70 2.71 -12.69
C GLU A 303 -7.21 2.82 -12.50
N HIS A 304 -7.90 1.69 -12.35
CA HIS A 304 -9.35 1.67 -12.23
C HIS A 304 -9.82 2.25 -10.91
N LEU A 305 -9.09 1.95 -9.82
CA LEU A 305 -9.35 2.56 -8.52
C LEU A 305 -9.14 4.07 -8.58
N PHE A 306 -8.05 4.51 -9.21
CA PHE A 306 -7.73 5.93 -9.33
C PHE A 306 -8.77 6.67 -10.19
N THR A 307 -9.10 6.18 -11.39
CA THR A 307 -10.08 6.85 -12.25
C THR A 307 -11.49 6.81 -11.67
N GLY A 308 -11.85 5.73 -10.95
CA GLY A 308 -13.10 5.63 -10.20
C GLY A 308 -13.20 6.72 -9.12
N PHE A 309 -12.14 6.89 -8.33
CA PHE A 309 -12.05 7.95 -7.32
C PHE A 309 -12.14 9.35 -7.93
N ILE A 310 -11.39 9.63 -9.01
CA ILE A 310 -11.41 10.94 -9.69
C ILE A 310 -12.79 11.25 -10.28
N SER A 311 -13.46 10.25 -10.84
CA SER A 311 -14.83 10.39 -11.37
C SER A 311 -15.82 10.72 -10.25
N ALA A 312 -15.77 9.97 -9.14
CA ALA A 312 -16.63 10.19 -7.98
C ALA A 312 -16.42 11.59 -7.37
N MET A 313 -15.18 12.04 -7.27
CA MET A 313 -14.85 13.37 -6.79
C MET A 313 -15.35 14.47 -7.73
N GLY A 314 -15.27 14.26 -9.05
CA GLY A 314 -15.85 15.16 -10.05
C GLY A 314 -17.36 15.32 -9.86
N SER A 315 -18.10 14.21 -9.77
CA SER A 315 -19.55 14.24 -9.51
C SER A 315 -19.90 14.91 -8.19
N PHE A 316 -19.12 14.65 -7.13
CA PHE A 316 -19.29 15.31 -5.84
C PHE A 316 -19.08 16.83 -5.92
N LYS A 317 -18.02 17.27 -6.62
CA LYS A 317 -17.73 18.69 -6.85
C LYS A 317 -18.90 19.38 -7.55
N ASP A 318 -19.43 18.78 -8.61
CA ASP A 318 -20.54 19.35 -9.39
C ASP A 318 -21.84 19.45 -8.56
N GLU A 319 -22.15 18.40 -7.80
CA GLU A 319 -23.33 18.38 -6.92
C GLU A 319 -23.21 19.43 -5.79
N LEU A 320 -22.02 19.55 -5.18
CA LEU A 320 -21.75 20.56 -4.16
C LEU A 320 -21.85 21.99 -4.72
N ALA A 321 -21.27 22.23 -5.90
CA ALA A 321 -21.34 23.53 -6.57
C ALA A 321 -22.79 23.94 -6.86
N LYS A 322 -23.61 23.00 -7.33
CA LYS A 322 -25.04 23.19 -7.58
C LYS A 322 -25.81 23.55 -6.31
N GLN A 323 -25.58 22.81 -5.21
CA GLN A 323 -26.22 23.10 -3.93
C GLN A 323 -25.82 24.47 -3.36
N MET A 324 -24.58 24.89 -3.61
CA MET A 324 -24.04 26.18 -3.20
C MET A 324 -24.43 27.33 -4.14
N GLY A 325 -25.17 27.07 -5.23
CA GLY A 325 -25.53 28.08 -6.23
C GLY A 325 -24.34 28.66 -6.99
N LEU A 326 -23.20 27.96 -6.97
CA LEU A 326 -21.99 28.35 -7.68
C LEU A 326 -22.15 27.98 -9.15
N ARG A 327 -21.83 28.91 -10.05
CA ARG A 327 -21.67 28.56 -11.47
C ARG A 327 -20.40 27.72 -11.57
N VAL A 328 -20.54 26.44 -11.93
CA VAL A 328 -19.41 25.63 -12.39
C VAL A 328 -18.89 26.31 -13.65
N GLN A 329 -17.81 27.10 -13.52
CA GLN A 329 -17.12 27.59 -14.71
C GLN A 329 -16.45 26.39 -15.34
N GLY A 330 -16.95 26.03 -16.53
CA GLY A 330 -16.29 25.09 -17.41
C GLY A 330 -14.93 25.65 -17.81
N GLU A 331 -13.97 24.74 -17.85
CA GLU A 331 -12.66 24.84 -18.51
C GLU A 331 -11.61 25.74 -17.85
N GLY A 332 -10.52 25.09 -17.41
CA GLY A 332 -9.20 25.72 -17.32
C GLY A 332 -8.62 25.95 -15.92
N GLY A 333 -9.16 25.33 -14.87
CA GLY A 333 -8.57 25.36 -13.52
C GLY A 333 -7.88 24.04 -13.17
N ASP A 334 -6.69 24.11 -12.58
CA ASP A 334 -6.04 22.94 -11.98
C ASP A 334 -6.69 22.62 -10.63
N ASN A 335 -7.22 21.41 -10.47
CA ASN A 335 -7.70 20.96 -9.16
C ASN A 335 -6.55 20.20 -8.49
N THR A 336 -5.91 20.82 -7.50
CA THR A 336 -4.85 20.17 -6.73
C THR A 336 -5.39 19.68 -5.38
N ILE A 337 -5.24 18.40 -5.12
CA ILE A 337 -5.49 17.76 -3.83
C ILE A 337 -4.15 17.53 -3.17
N GLU A 338 -3.95 18.08 -1.98
CA GLU A 338 -2.70 17.91 -1.22
C GLU A 338 -2.90 16.91 -0.08
N TYR A 339 -2.10 15.85 -0.10
CA TYR A 339 -1.93 14.92 1.00
C TYR A 339 -0.55 15.12 1.63
N ASN A 340 -0.31 14.55 2.81
CA ASN A 340 0.96 14.72 3.52
C ASN A 340 2.17 14.20 2.72
N GLU A 341 1.99 13.17 1.90
CA GLU A 341 3.07 12.45 1.21
C GLU A 341 3.09 12.67 -0.30
N PHE A 342 1.98 13.11 -0.89
CA PHE A 342 1.85 13.35 -2.32
C PHE A 342 0.74 14.36 -2.64
N THR A 343 0.72 14.85 -3.86
CA THR A 343 -0.30 15.73 -4.41
C THR A 343 -0.88 15.12 -5.67
N ILE A 344 -2.19 15.28 -5.86
CA ILE A 344 -2.89 14.95 -7.11
C ILE A 344 -3.27 16.26 -7.79
N THR A 345 -2.71 16.54 -8.96
CA THR A 345 -3.11 17.69 -9.78
C THR A 345 -3.92 17.18 -10.97
N LEU A 346 -5.17 17.62 -11.06
CA LEU A 346 -6.05 17.35 -12.20
C LEU A 346 -6.06 18.54 -13.16
N MET A 347 -5.83 18.27 -14.43
CA MET A 347 -5.89 19.23 -15.52
C MET A 347 -6.98 18.81 -16.50
N ASP A 348 -8.05 19.60 -16.56
CA ASP A 348 -9.21 19.35 -17.42
C ASP A 348 -9.05 20.00 -18.80
N GLY A 349 -9.14 19.18 -19.85
CA GLY A 349 -9.40 19.56 -21.24
C GLY A 349 -10.88 19.43 -21.58
N GLU A 350 -11.22 19.57 -22.87
CA GLU A 350 -12.61 19.42 -23.35
C GLU A 350 -13.08 17.96 -23.27
N TYR A 351 -12.25 17.02 -23.75
CA TYR A 351 -12.55 15.59 -23.82
C TYR A 351 -11.64 14.74 -22.93
N LEU A 352 -10.47 15.26 -22.57
CA LEU A 352 -9.45 14.52 -21.85
C LEU A 352 -9.04 15.25 -20.56
N ARG A 353 -8.84 14.49 -19.49
CA ARG A 353 -8.28 14.93 -18.21
C ARG A 353 -6.92 14.30 -18.00
N LEU A 354 -5.95 15.11 -17.57
CA LEU A 354 -4.67 14.60 -17.06
C LEU A 354 -4.71 14.56 -15.54
N GLY A 355 -4.44 13.38 -14.97
CA GLY A 355 -4.20 13.22 -13.54
C GLY A 355 -2.70 13.06 -13.28
N LEU A 356 -2.09 14.03 -12.60
CA LEU A 356 -0.68 13.98 -12.19
C LEU A 356 -0.58 13.67 -10.71
N VAL A 357 0.12 12.59 -10.36
CA VAL A 357 0.49 12.27 -8.99
C VAL A 357 1.95 12.65 -8.78
N SER A 358 2.25 13.45 -7.77
CA SER A 358 3.61 13.94 -7.50
C SER A 358 3.92 14.00 -6.00
N TYR A 359 5.19 13.90 -5.60
CA TYR A 359 5.58 14.03 -4.19
C TYR A 359 5.42 15.44 -3.62
N LYS A 360 5.24 16.45 -4.50
CA LYS A 360 5.13 17.86 -4.14
C LYS A 360 4.15 18.56 -5.07
N SER A 361 3.58 19.65 -4.57
CA SER A 361 2.73 20.55 -5.33
C SER A 361 3.49 21.12 -6.54
N LEU A 362 2.87 21.02 -7.71
CA LEU A 362 3.47 21.39 -8.99
C LEU A 362 3.45 22.91 -9.21
N GLY A 363 4.53 23.45 -9.78
CA GLY A 363 4.64 24.86 -10.13
C GLY A 363 3.79 25.25 -11.35
N ASN A 364 3.70 26.56 -11.62
CA ASN A 364 2.88 27.07 -12.71
C ASN A 364 3.40 26.66 -14.10
N LEU A 365 4.72 26.62 -14.30
CA LEU A 365 5.30 26.35 -15.62
C LEU A 365 4.96 24.93 -16.12
N ILE A 366 5.02 23.91 -15.26
CA ILE A 366 4.64 22.54 -15.64
C ILE A 366 3.13 22.43 -15.90
N LYS A 367 2.30 23.12 -15.12
CA LYS A 367 0.84 23.16 -15.32
C LYS A 367 0.47 23.82 -16.64
N GLU A 368 1.11 24.94 -16.98
CA GLU A 368 0.92 25.61 -18.28
C GLU A 368 1.30 24.69 -19.44
N GLN A 369 2.43 23.97 -19.33
CA GLN A 369 2.83 23.01 -20.35
C GLN A 369 1.88 21.81 -20.44
N CYS A 370 1.42 21.25 -19.32
CA CYS A 370 0.38 20.22 -19.31
C CYS A 370 -0.86 20.67 -20.08
N GLY A 371 -1.31 21.91 -19.85
CA GLY A 371 -2.46 22.46 -20.58
C GLY A 371 -2.20 22.61 -22.08
N GLN A 372 -0.98 22.97 -22.50
CA GLN A 372 -0.63 23.06 -23.92
C GLN A 372 -0.57 21.69 -24.60
N VAL A 373 0.07 20.72 -23.94
CA VAL A 373 0.20 19.34 -24.45
C VAL A 373 -1.17 18.67 -24.52
N LEU A 374 -2.01 18.85 -23.49
CA LEU A 374 -3.38 18.33 -23.44
C LEU A 374 -4.20 18.85 -24.63
N ARG A 375 -4.23 20.17 -24.84
CA ARG A 375 -4.95 20.78 -25.98
C ARG A 375 -4.44 20.30 -27.33
N ALA A 376 -3.12 20.19 -27.48
CA ALA A 376 -2.53 19.70 -28.73
C ALA A 376 -2.91 18.23 -29.00
N TYR A 377 -2.96 17.41 -27.95
CA TYR A 377 -3.37 16.01 -28.05
C TYR A 377 -4.86 15.87 -28.39
N GLU A 378 -5.73 16.66 -27.75
CA GLU A 378 -7.16 16.68 -28.07
C GLU A 378 -7.43 17.09 -29.51
N ILE A 379 -6.73 18.10 -30.02
CA ILE A 379 -6.87 18.54 -31.43
C ILE A 379 -6.43 17.42 -32.38
N LYS A 380 -5.36 16.70 -32.04
CA LYS A 380 -4.84 15.59 -32.86
C LYS A 380 -5.84 14.43 -32.94
N HIS A 381 -6.50 14.11 -31.84
CA HIS A 381 -7.38 12.94 -31.67
C HIS A 381 -8.87 13.30 -31.52
N ILE A 382 -9.28 14.47 -32.00
CA ILE A 382 -10.62 15.03 -31.73
C ILE A 382 -11.76 14.12 -32.17
N ASN A 383 -11.60 13.40 -33.28
CA ASN A 383 -12.65 12.51 -33.79
C ASN A 383 -12.80 11.26 -32.92
N ASP A 384 -11.68 10.72 -32.45
CA ASP A 384 -11.61 9.48 -31.67
C ASP A 384 -12.05 9.72 -30.22
N LEU A 385 -11.65 10.86 -29.64
CA LEU A 385 -12.09 11.28 -28.30
C LEU A 385 -13.59 11.61 -28.29
N LYS A 386 -14.08 12.35 -29.28
CA LYS A 386 -15.50 12.75 -29.32
C LYS A 386 -16.47 11.59 -29.54
N ASN A 387 -16.06 10.57 -30.29
CA ASN A 387 -16.87 9.39 -30.57
C ASN A 387 -16.30 8.14 -29.88
N PHE A 388 -15.74 8.32 -28.68
CA PHE A 388 -15.05 7.24 -27.99
C PHE A 388 -16.03 6.13 -27.56
N GLU A 389 -15.90 4.95 -28.17
CA GLU A 389 -16.71 3.75 -27.88
C GLU A 389 -15.96 2.69 -27.04
N GLY A 390 -14.75 3.02 -26.55
CA GLY A 390 -13.95 2.12 -25.69
C GLY A 390 -12.68 1.55 -26.34
N GLU A 391 -12.38 1.90 -27.61
CA GLU A 391 -11.14 1.47 -28.28
C GLU A 391 -9.92 2.31 -27.86
N ILE A 392 -9.15 1.81 -26.89
CA ILE A 392 -8.02 2.55 -26.29
C ILE A 392 -6.76 2.53 -27.16
N GLN A 393 -6.58 1.54 -28.05
CA GLN A 393 -5.37 1.36 -28.87
C GLN A 393 -5.09 2.52 -29.83
N VAL A 394 -6.08 3.38 -30.09
CA VAL A 394 -5.91 4.57 -30.94
C VAL A 394 -4.99 5.61 -30.26
N PHE A 395 -4.80 5.51 -28.95
CA PHE A 395 -4.04 6.45 -28.12
C PHE A 395 -2.62 5.96 -27.74
N ASP A 396 -2.07 4.98 -28.47
CA ASP A 396 -0.72 4.44 -28.21
C ASP A 396 0.40 5.50 -28.32
N ASP A 397 0.13 6.63 -28.97
CA ASP A 397 1.06 7.76 -29.11
C ASP A 397 1.05 8.74 -27.92
N PHE A 398 0.20 8.50 -26.92
CA PHE A 398 0.06 9.35 -25.75
C PHE A 398 1.37 9.46 -24.95
N GLU A 399 2.02 8.33 -24.68
CA GLU A 399 3.26 8.29 -23.90
C GLU A 399 4.35 9.15 -24.55
N GLU A 400 4.62 8.96 -25.84
CA GLU A 400 5.61 9.74 -26.59
C GLU A 400 5.26 11.24 -26.60
N THR A 401 3.98 11.57 -26.72
CA THR A 401 3.50 12.96 -26.74
C THR A 401 3.71 13.66 -25.39
N ILE A 402 3.37 12.99 -24.28
CA ILE A 402 3.58 13.54 -22.94
C ILE A 402 5.07 13.63 -22.62
N GLU A 403 5.86 12.61 -22.96
CA GLU A 403 7.29 12.61 -22.64
C GLU A 403 8.04 13.74 -23.32
N THR A 404 7.69 13.99 -24.59
CA THR A 404 8.26 15.10 -25.36
C THR A 404 7.69 16.44 -24.92
N GLY A 405 6.39 16.49 -24.63
CA GLY A 405 5.69 17.72 -24.28
C GLY A 405 6.01 18.27 -22.89
N LEU A 406 6.31 17.39 -21.92
CA LEU A 406 6.61 17.74 -20.53
C LEU A 406 8.08 17.50 -20.15
N ASP A 407 8.96 17.31 -21.14
CA ASP A 407 10.39 17.06 -20.94
C ASP A 407 10.70 15.90 -19.97
N MET A 408 9.88 14.85 -19.96
CA MET A 408 10.00 13.73 -19.00
C MET A 408 11.30 12.93 -19.17
N TYR A 409 12.02 13.13 -20.27
CA TYR A 409 13.35 12.58 -20.50
C TYR A 409 14.37 12.97 -19.41
N LEU A 410 14.13 14.06 -18.66
CA LEU A 410 14.92 14.40 -17.48
C LEU A 410 14.90 13.32 -16.39
N ASN A 411 13.88 12.45 -16.38
CA ASN A 411 13.73 11.30 -15.49
C ASN A 411 14.11 9.96 -16.15
N LYS A 412 14.67 9.97 -17.38
CA LYS A 412 15.17 8.78 -18.06
C LYS A 412 16.71 8.76 -18.06
N LYS A 413 17.28 7.57 -18.31
CA LYS A 413 18.73 7.42 -18.43
C LYS A 413 19.24 8.11 -19.70
N CYS A 414 20.20 8.99 -19.51
CA CYS A 414 20.84 9.75 -20.57
C CYS A 414 22.36 9.55 -20.58
N ILE A 415 22.95 9.79 -21.75
CA ILE A 415 24.38 10.05 -21.96
C ILE A 415 24.58 11.50 -22.36
N ILE A 416 25.85 11.92 -22.42
CA ILE A 416 26.19 13.31 -22.77
C ILE A 416 26.54 13.42 -24.24
N ASP A 417 25.92 14.38 -24.94
CA ASP A 417 26.43 14.85 -26.23
C ASP A 417 27.68 15.70 -26.00
N VAL A 418 28.85 15.08 -26.14
CA VAL A 418 30.16 15.74 -26.00
C VAL A 418 30.33 16.89 -27.00
N LYS A 419 29.72 16.83 -28.19
CA LYS A 419 29.82 17.90 -29.19
C LYS A 419 29.04 19.13 -28.76
N GLN A 420 27.85 18.95 -28.16
CA GLN A 420 27.06 20.07 -27.63
C GLN A 420 27.66 20.61 -26.34
N LEU A 421 28.15 19.73 -25.45
CA LEU A 421 28.80 20.16 -24.21
C LEU A 421 30.01 21.07 -24.46
N ASN A 422 30.83 20.78 -25.48
CA ASN A 422 31.99 21.61 -25.83
C ASN A 422 31.62 22.99 -26.39
N LYS A 423 30.38 23.19 -26.83
CA LYS A 423 29.87 24.49 -27.33
C LYS A 423 29.06 25.24 -26.29
N PHE A 424 28.74 24.61 -25.17
CA PHE A 424 27.87 25.15 -24.15
C PHE A 424 28.63 26.12 -23.24
N ASP A 425 28.14 27.35 -23.14
CA ASP A 425 28.73 28.38 -22.28
C ASP A 425 28.33 28.14 -20.81
N ALA A 426 29.17 27.40 -20.09
CA ALA A 426 28.93 27.03 -18.70
C ALA A 426 30.22 27.08 -17.87
N PRO A 427 30.11 27.19 -16.52
CA PRO A 427 31.27 27.13 -15.65
C PRO A 427 32.10 25.87 -15.89
N GLU A 428 33.43 26.01 -15.89
CA GLU A 428 34.36 24.89 -16.13
C GLU A 428 34.15 23.74 -15.12
N SER A 429 33.75 24.07 -13.89
CA SER A 429 33.37 23.07 -12.87
C SER A 429 32.16 22.24 -13.29
N PHE A 430 31.15 22.84 -13.93
CA PHE A 430 29.97 22.13 -14.44
C PHE A 430 30.33 21.19 -15.59
N ILE A 431 31.10 21.69 -16.57
CA ILE A 431 31.59 20.90 -17.70
C ILE A 431 32.43 19.71 -17.21
N THR A 432 33.28 19.93 -16.20
CA THR A 432 34.11 18.87 -15.59
C THR A 432 33.25 17.82 -14.89
N ILE A 433 32.18 18.21 -14.20
CA ILE A 433 31.26 17.27 -13.56
C ILE A 433 30.55 16.41 -14.61
N LEU A 434 30.04 17.04 -15.66
CA LEU A 434 29.39 16.35 -16.77
C LEU A 434 30.35 15.37 -17.47
N ASN A 435 31.56 15.79 -17.81
CA ASN A 435 32.57 14.90 -18.42
C ASN A 435 32.91 13.68 -17.54
N ASN A 436 32.94 13.85 -16.21
CA ASN A 436 33.14 12.74 -15.27
C ASN A 436 31.92 11.80 -15.16
N LEU A 437 30.72 12.29 -15.46
CA LEU A 437 29.51 11.45 -15.53
C LEU A 437 29.50 10.64 -16.84
N ASN A 438 29.96 11.25 -17.94
CA ASN A 438 30.06 10.59 -19.24
C ASN A 438 31.06 9.42 -19.28
N SER A 439 32.02 9.36 -18.35
CA SER A 439 32.97 8.25 -18.27
C SER A 439 32.41 6.99 -17.58
N LYS A 440 31.20 7.06 -17.03
CA LYS A 440 30.48 5.90 -16.49
C LYS A 440 29.65 5.25 -17.60
N SER A 441 29.76 3.94 -17.78
CA SER A 441 29.10 3.19 -18.87
C SER A 441 27.57 3.15 -18.77
N ASP A 442 27.01 3.35 -17.57
CA ASP A 442 25.63 2.93 -17.26
C ASP A 442 24.58 4.03 -17.45
N GLY A 443 24.99 5.20 -17.96
CA GLY A 443 24.17 6.41 -18.07
C GLY A 443 23.91 7.09 -16.73
N PHE A 444 23.15 8.19 -16.75
CA PHE A 444 22.70 8.89 -15.55
C PHE A 444 21.32 9.52 -15.76
N TYR A 445 20.63 9.84 -14.67
CA TYR A 445 19.37 10.57 -14.69
C TYR A 445 19.66 12.07 -14.54
N PRO A 446 19.33 12.92 -15.53
CA PRO A 446 19.58 14.36 -15.45
C PRO A 446 19.01 15.02 -14.19
N ALA A 447 17.81 14.64 -13.76
CA ALA A 447 17.19 15.17 -12.55
C ALA A 447 18.00 14.88 -11.25
N GLU A 448 18.78 13.79 -11.21
CA GLU A 448 19.55 13.40 -10.02
C GLU A 448 20.89 14.12 -9.88
N ILE A 449 21.37 14.78 -10.94
CA ILE A 449 22.69 15.43 -10.91
C ILE A 449 22.71 16.68 -10.02
N THR A 450 21.55 17.26 -9.73
CA THR A 450 21.39 18.46 -8.89
C THR A 450 22.14 18.35 -7.56
N LEU A 451 22.01 17.22 -6.85
CA LEU A 451 22.71 17.00 -5.58
C LEU A 451 24.23 17.00 -5.74
N THR A 452 24.73 16.48 -6.86
CA THR A 452 26.16 16.47 -7.18
C THR A 452 26.66 17.88 -7.47
N LEU A 453 25.88 18.69 -8.19
CA LEU A 453 26.19 20.08 -8.51
C LEU A 453 26.24 20.94 -7.24
N VAL A 454 25.21 20.85 -6.38
CA VAL A 454 25.16 21.56 -5.09
C VAL A 454 26.41 21.26 -4.26
N ARG A 455 26.78 19.99 -4.12
CA ARG A 455 27.94 19.57 -3.32
C ARG A 455 29.29 19.99 -3.93
N LYS A 456 29.48 19.79 -5.24
CA LYS A 456 30.79 20.03 -5.88
C LYS A 456 31.03 21.48 -6.25
N MET A 457 29.98 22.24 -6.53
CA MET A 457 30.09 23.64 -6.94
C MET A 457 29.75 24.63 -5.81
N ASN A 458 29.21 24.14 -4.68
CA ASN A 458 28.78 24.96 -3.54
C ASN A 458 27.76 26.05 -3.95
N ILE A 459 26.78 25.64 -4.76
CA ILE A 459 25.68 26.48 -5.27
C ILE A 459 24.34 26.06 -4.65
N SER A 460 23.33 26.93 -4.71
CA SER A 460 21.99 26.57 -4.25
C SER A 460 21.34 25.48 -5.11
N GLU A 461 20.36 24.76 -4.57
CA GLU A 461 19.58 23.76 -5.31
C GLU A 461 18.87 24.38 -6.51
N GLN A 462 18.37 25.62 -6.36
CA GLN A 462 17.72 26.37 -7.44
C GLN A 462 18.71 26.68 -8.58
N GLU A 463 19.91 27.14 -8.24
CA GLU A 463 20.97 27.40 -9.24
C GLU A 463 21.37 26.11 -9.94
N ALA A 464 21.52 25.00 -9.21
CA ALA A 464 21.81 23.70 -9.79
C ALA A 464 20.71 23.23 -10.75
N ASN A 465 19.43 23.26 -10.34
CA ASN A 465 18.30 22.87 -11.19
C ASN A 465 18.20 23.75 -12.45
N PHE A 466 18.45 25.06 -12.34
CA PHE A 466 18.48 25.94 -13.50
C PHE A 466 19.58 25.54 -14.50
N MET A 467 20.77 25.15 -14.02
CA MET A 467 21.84 24.67 -14.90
C MET A 467 21.48 23.34 -15.58
N VAL A 468 20.77 22.45 -14.90
CA VAL A 468 20.23 21.21 -15.50
C VAL A 468 19.23 21.54 -16.62
N TYR A 469 18.32 22.48 -16.36
CA TYR A 469 17.34 22.95 -17.35
C TYR A 469 18.02 23.47 -18.62
N GLU A 470 18.99 24.37 -18.48
CA GLU A 470 19.72 24.95 -19.61
C GLU A 470 20.50 23.88 -20.38
N ALA A 471 21.15 22.95 -19.68
CA ALA A 471 21.86 21.84 -20.32
C ALA A 471 20.91 20.95 -21.14
N TYR A 472 19.73 20.66 -20.60
CA TYR A 472 18.70 19.89 -21.29
C TYR A 472 18.18 20.62 -22.54
N LYS A 473 17.81 21.91 -22.44
CA LYS A 473 17.33 22.69 -23.59
C LYS A 473 18.40 22.89 -24.67
N ASN A 474 19.68 22.83 -24.32
CA ASN A 474 20.81 22.84 -25.26
C ASN A 474 21.18 21.43 -25.80
N GLN A 475 20.31 20.43 -25.60
CA GLN A 475 20.48 19.06 -26.13
C GLN A 475 21.76 18.38 -25.66
N ILE A 476 22.22 18.69 -24.44
CA ILE A 476 23.42 18.05 -23.86
C ILE A 476 23.10 16.63 -23.41
N PHE A 477 21.86 16.34 -23.02
CA PHE A 477 21.43 15.01 -22.59
C PHE A 477 20.78 14.26 -23.75
N LEU A 478 21.34 13.10 -24.09
CA LEU A 478 20.80 12.19 -25.11
C LEU A 478 20.26 10.94 -24.43
N GLN A 479 19.00 10.60 -24.71
CA GLN A 479 18.36 9.42 -24.14
C GLN A 479 19.04 8.14 -24.63
N ILE A 480 19.25 7.20 -23.70
CA ILE A 480 19.64 5.83 -24.03
C ILE A 480 18.37 5.09 -24.44
N LYS A 481 18.34 4.56 -25.67
CA LYS A 481 17.24 3.74 -26.18
C LYS A 481 17.23 2.35 -25.56
#